data_AF-V5HF27-F1
#
_entry.id   AF-V5HF27-F1
#
_cell.length_a   1.000
_cell.length_b   1.000
_cell.length_c   1.000
_cell.angle_alpha   90.00
_cell.angle_beta   90.00
_cell.angle_gamma   90.00
#
_symmetry.space_group_name_H-M   'P 1'
#
loop_
_entity.id
_entity.type
_entity.pdbx_description
1 polymer ?
#
loop_
_entity_poly.entity_id
_entity_poly.type
_entity_poly.pdbx_seq_one_letter_code
_entity_poly.pdbx_strand_id
1 'polypeptide(L)'
;MPASRLLIVTIACLAGQITCAELDPNLKRCEDIAFDDPGYSLGCAYTCKNGKLDDETEYWGNYEDATVCVVLKNDDFGASHFDHIGTCKKRTLC
;
A
#
# COMPACT_ATOMS: atom_id res chain seq x y z
N MET A 1 -27.68 41.20 -24.91
CA MET A 1 -27.30 39.78 -25.06
C MET A 1 -26.42 39.44 -23.86
N PRO A 2 -26.90 38.76 -22.80
CA PRO A 2 -26.03 38.48 -21.66
C PRO A 2 -25.19 37.23 -21.90
N ALA A 3 -23.95 37.35 -21.45
CA ALA A 3 -22.81 36.48 -21.68
C ALA A 3 -23.02 35.03 -21.20
N SER A 4 -22.55 34.09 -22.02
CA SER A 4 -22.43 32.68 -21.66
C SER A 4 -21.36 32.51 -20.58
N ARG A 5 -21.71 31.92 -19.43
CA ARG A 5 -20.77 31.62 -18.35
C ARG A 5 -20.38 30.14 -18.44
N LEU A 6 -19.13 29.87 -18.84
CA LEU A 6 -18.57 28.52 -18.77
C LEU A 6 -18.29 28.15 -17.31
N LEU A 7 -19.01 27.15 -16.80
CA LEU A 7 -18.73 26.52 -15.52
C LEU A 7 -17.69 25.41 -15.74
N ILE A 8 -16.42 25.73 -15.47
CA ILE A 8 -15.34 24.74 -15.47
C ILE A 8 -15.43 24.01 -14.13
N VAL A 9 -15.90 22.76 -14.16
CA VAL A 9 -15.88 21.85 -13.01
C VAL A 9 -14.51 21.18 -12.99
N THR A 10 -13.60 21.69 -12.18
CA THR A 10 -12.36 20.99 -11.85
C THR A 10 -12.67 19.90 -10.83
N ILE A 11 -12.74 18.64 -11.28
CA ILE A 11 -12.72 17.50 -10.38
C ILE A 11 -11.29 17.41 -9.84
N ALA A 12 -11.06 18.01 -8.67
CA ALA A 12 -9.87 17.71 -7.90
C ALA A 12 -10.02 16.26 -7.41
N CYS A 13 -9.33 15.31 -8.05
CA CYS A 13 -8.99 14.06 -7.40
C CYS A 13 -8.12 14.43 -6.20
N LEU A 14 -8.76 14.66 -5.05
CA LEU A 14 -8.14 14.39 -3.77
C LEU A 14 -7.84 12.89 -3.82
N ALA A 15 -6.62 12.56 -4.27
CA ALA A 15 -6.06 11.25 -4.07
C ALA A 15 -6.24 10.98 -2.57
N GLY A 16 -7.23 10.15 -2.25
CA GLY A 16 -7.59 9.79 -0.89
C GLY A 16 -6.29 9.39 -0.21
N GLN A 17 -6.08 9.95 0.98
CA GLN A 17 -4.88 9.74 1.76
C GLN A 17 -4.59 8.25 1.81
N ILE A 18 -3.57 7.86 1.04
CA ILE A 18 -3.01 6.53 1.02
C ILE A 18 -2.49 6.36 2.45
N THR A 19 -3.21 5.65 3.32
CA THR A 19 -2.58 5.14 4.54
C THR A 19 -1.83 3.85 4.18
N CYS A 20 -1.00 3.90 3.14
CA CYS A 20 0.34 3.36 3.32
C CYS A 20 0.93 4.29 4.35
N ALA A 21 0.86 3.94 5.64
CA ALA A 21 1.76 4.57 6.58
C ALA A 21 3.14 4.46 5.94
N GLU A 22 3.74 5.62 5.61
CA GLU A 22 4.99 5.64 4.87
C GLU A 22 5.98 4.83 5.69
N LEU A 23 6.40 3.68 5.16
CA LEU A 23 7.25 2.76 5.90
C LEU A 23 8.58 3.45 6.14
N ASP A 24 8.98 3.56 7.41
CA ASP A 24 10.23 4.23 7.77
C ASP A 24 11.40 3.51 7.06
N PRO A 25 12.13 4.20 6.17
CA PRO A 25 13.26 3.61 5.45
C PRO A 25 14.34 3.03 6.37
N ASN A 26 14.48 3.57 7.60
CA ASN A 26 15.45 3.08 8.58
C ASN A 26 15.10 1.70 9.14
N LEU A 27 13.82 1.30 9.04
CA LEU A 27 13.31 0.01 9.47
C LEU A 27 13.28 -1.03 8.33
N LYS A 28 13.74 -0.67 7.12
CA LYS A 28 13.86 -1.62 6.00
C LYS A 28 15.07 -2.52 6.19
N ARG A 29 14.91 -3.62 6.92
CA ARG A 29 15.98 -4.57 7.21
C ARG A 29 15.68 -6.00 6.81
N CYS A 30 14.46 -6.33 6.45
CA CYS A 30 14.14 -7.68 5.98
C CYS A 30 14.59 -7.82 4.52
N GLU A 31 14.88 -9.06 4.11
CA GLU A 31 15.15 -9.36 2.70
C GLU A 31 13.90 -9.10 1.85
N ASP A 32 14.06 -9.06 0.53
CA ASP A 32 12.90 -9.14 -0.34
C ASP A 32 12.62 -10.62 -0.63
N ILE A 33 11.36 -11.04 -0.57
CA ILE A 33 10.97 -12.46 -0.64
C ILE A 33 9.82 -12.70 -1.62
N ALA A 34 9.71 -13.94 -2.11
CA ALA A 34 8.51 -14.40 -2.79
C ALA A 34 7.34 -14.53 -1.79
N PHE A 35 6.11 -14.36 -2.30
CA PHE A 35 4.90 -14.63 -1.52
C PHE A 35 4.48 -16.09 -1.69
N ASP A 36 4.74 -16.89 -0.66
CA ASP A 36 4.48 -18.34 -0.68
C ASP A 36 3.18 -18.73 0.03
N ASP A 37 2.50 -17.77 0.65
CA ASP A 37 1.24 -17.99 1.36
C ASP A 37 0.05 -18.17 0.39
N PRO A 38 -0.99 -18.93 0.76
CA PRO A 38 -2.17 -19.06 -0.07
C PRO A 38 -2.93 -17.73 -0.16
N GLY A 39 -3.25 -17.30 -1.39
CA GLY A 39 -4.11 -16.15 -1.64
C GLY A 39 -3.36 -14.93 -2.18
N TYR A 40 -3.43 -13.81 -1.47
CA TYR A 40 -2.87 -12.52 -1.86
C TYR A 40 -2.23 -11.82 -0.67
N SER A 41 -1.23 -10.98 -0.93
CA SER A 41 -0.64 -10.10 0.08
C SER A 41 -1.51 -8.86 0.31
N LEU A 42 -1.50 -8.30 1.52
CA LEU A 42 -2.04 -6.97 1.80
C LEU A 42 -0.95 -5.93 1.50
N GLY A 43 -0.98 -5.34 0.31
CA GLY A 43 0.11 -4.51 -0.22
C GLY A 43 1.35 -5.31 -0.65
N CYS A 44 2.46 -4.61 -0.89
CA CYS A 44 3.72 -5.20 -1.39
C CYS A 44 4.85 -5.26 -0.35
N ALA A 45 4.53 -4.97 0.92
CA ALA A 45 5.48 -5.03 2.02
C ALA A 45 4.99 -6.01 3.10
N TYR A 46 5.92 -6.50 3.88
CA TYR A 46 5.66 -7.39 5.01
C TYR A 46 6.53 -7.01 6.20
N THR A 47 6.08 -7.36 7.40
CA THR A 47 6.85 -7.13 8.62
C THR A 47 7.65 -8.36 9.03
N CYS A 48 8.80 -8.14 9.65
CA CYS A 48 9.63 -9.21 10.18
C CYS A 48 10.40 -8.79 11.43
N LYS A 49 10.91 -9.79 12.17
CA LYS A 49 11.90 -9.58 13.23
C LYS A 49 13.29 -9.86 12.68
N ASN A 50 14.13 -8.83 12.58
CA ASN A 50 15.52 -8.94 12.10
C ASN A 50 16.54 -8.28 13.04
N GLY A 51 16.21 -8.25 14.34
CA GLY A 51 17.07 -7.72 15.39
C GLY A 51 17.74 -8.82 16.22
N LYS A 52 18.41 -8.42 17.31
CA LYS A 52 18.85 -9.37 18.36
C LYS A 52 17.63 -10.00 19.04
N LEU A 53 17.84 -11.07 19.80
CA LEU A 53 16.77 -11.77 20.52
C LEU A 53 15.95 -10.86 21.46
N ASP A 54 16.57 -9.80 21.98
CA ASP A 54 15.98 -8.78 22.85
C ASP A 54 15.45 -7.54 22.10
N ASP A 55 15.63 -7.48 20.78
CA ASP A 55 15.13 -6.39 19.96
C ASP A 55 13.65 -6.63 19.61
N GLU A 56 12.78 -5.80 20.18
CA GLU A 56 11.34 -5.84 19.93
C GLU A 56 10.92 -4.98 18.71
N THR A 57 11.88 -4.36 18.01
CA THR A 57 11.61 -3.54 16.83
C THR A 57 11.04 -4.40 15.70
N GLU A 58 9.90 -3.97 15.16
CA GLU A 58 9.34 -4.53 13.94
C GLU A 58 9.99 -3.86 12.73
N TYR A 59 10.64 -4.69 11.90
CA TYR A 59 11.26 -4.28 10.65
C TYR A 59 10.35 -4.67 9.48
N TRP A 60 10.69 -4.22 8.28
CA TRP A 60 9.93 -4.57 7.09
C TRP A 60 10.82 -4.90 5.88
N GLY A 61 10.22 -5.63 4.93
CA GLY A 61 10.78 -6.00 3.62
C GLY A 61 9.70 -5.94 2.54
N ASN A 62 10.07 -6.24 1.29
CA ASN A 62 9.10 -6.26 0.19
C ASN A 62 8.86 -7.67 -0.32
N TYR A 63 7.68 -7.86 -0.89
CA TYR A 63 7.45 -8.97 -1.78
C TYR A 63 8.06 -8.70 -3.16
N GLU A 64 8.48 -9.77 -3.83
CA GLU A 64 8.99 -9.73 -5.19
C GLU A 64 7.94 -9.21 -6.19
N ASP A 65 8.42 -8.69 -7.32
CA ASP A 65 7.57 -8.28 -8.43
C ASP A 65 6.67 -9.44 -8.90
N ALA A 66 5.50 -9.11 -9.43
CA ALA A 66 4.43 -10.03 -9.83
C ALA A 66 3.69 -10.77 -8.70
N THR A 67 4.05 -10.55 -7.43
CA THR A 67 3.24 -11.00 -6.28
C THR A 67 1.83 -10.44 -6.36
N VAL A 68 0.80 -11.29 -6.24
CA VAL A 68 -0.61 -10.85 -6.20
C VAL A 68 -0.87 -10.11 -4.90
N CYS A 69 -1.35 -8.87 -4.99
CA CYS A 69 -1.54 -7.99 -3.85
C CYS A 69 -2.94 -7.36 -3.88
N VAL A 70 -3.39 -6.96 -2.70
CA VAL A 70 -4.69 -6.31 -2.48
C VAL A 70 -4.51 -5.04 -1.68
N VAL A 71 -5.22 -4.00 -2.10
CA VAL A 71 -5.35 -2.74 -1.36
C VAL A 71 -6.78 -2.64 -0.82
N LEU A 72 -6.90 -2.29 0.46
CA LEU A 72 -8.18 -2.12 1.13
C LEU A 72 -8.61 -0.65 1.11
N LYS A 73 -9.92 -0.41 1.10
CA LYS A 73 -10.47 0.94 1.29
C LYS A 73 -10.31 1.35 2.75
N ASN A 74 -9.87 2.60 2.93
CA ASN A 74 -9.94 3.28 4.22
C ASN A 74 -11.27 4.02 4.32
N ASP A 75 -12.34 3.29 4.64
CA ASP A 75 -13.62 3.89 4.99
C ASP A 75 -13.97 3.64 6.47
N ASP A 76 -14.85 4.50 7.00
CA ASP A 76 -15.27 4.50 8.39
C ASP A 76 -16.04 3.22 8.80
N PHE A 77 -16.27 2.28 7.88
CA PHE A 77 -17.07 1.07 8.09
C PHE A 77 -16.24 -0.19 8.38
N GLY A 78 -14.92 -0.06 8.52
CA GLY A 78 -14.04 -1.14 8.93
C GLY A 78 -13.54 -1.97 7.76
N ALA A 79 -12.38 -1.57 7.23
CA ALA A 79 -11.30 -2.34 6.60
C ALA A 79 -11.63 -3.68 5.89
N SER A 80 -12.76 -3.78 5.18
CA SER A 80 -13.19 -5.05 4.56
C SER A 80 -13.60 -4.92 3.09
N HIS A 81 -13.58 -3.71 2.54
CA HIS A 81 -13.80 -3.50 1.12
C HIS A 81 -12.47 -3.43 0.36
N PHE A 82 -12.32 -4.27 -0.67
CA PHE A 82 -11.23 -4.12 -1.62
C PHE A 82 -11.37 -2.79 -2.36
N ASP A 83 -10.29 -2.02 -2.38
CA ASP A 83 -10.15 -0.90 -3.30
C ASP A 83 -9.81 -1.45 -4.69
N HIS A 84 -8.72 -2.21 -4.78
CA HIS A 84 -8.32 -2.91 -5.98
C HIS A 84 -7.43 -4.12 -5.68
N ILE A 85 -7.28 -4.98 -6.70
CA ILE A 85 -6.38 -6.13 -6.73
C ILE A 85 -5.35 -5.88 -7.83
N GLY A 86 -4.08 -6.15 -7.54
CA GLY A 86 -2.98 -5.88 -8.45
C GLY A 86 -1.88 -6.92 -8.35
N THR A 87 -0.73 -6.56 -8.91
CA THR A 87 0.51 -7.31 -8.78
C THR A 87 1.63 -6.34 -8.45
N CYS A 88 2.51 -6.72 -7.53
CA CYS A 88 3.63 -5.87 -7.11
C CYS A 88 4.52 -5.47 -8.30
N LYS A 89 4.82 -4.18 -8.38
CA LYS A 89 5.73 -3.57 -9.36
C LYS A 89 6.78 -2.73 -8.66
N LYS A 90 8.04 -2.89 -9.07
CA LYS A 90 9.20 -2.27 -8.40
C LYS A 90 9.22 -2.57 -6.89
N ARG A 91 8.63 -3.71 -6.49
CA ARG A 91 8.47 -4.20 -5.12
C ARG A 91 7.62 -3.33 -4.18
N THR A 92 7.11 -2.18 -4.60
CA THR A 92 6.39 -1.26 -3.69
C THR A 92 4.98 -0.90 -4.15
N LEU A 93 4.72 -0.98 -5.44
CA LEU A 93 3.42 -0.60 -6.00
C LEU A 93 2.54 -1.83 -6.16
N CYS A 94 1.48 -1.88 -5.35
CA CYS A 94 0.24 -2.54 -5.69
C CYS A 94 -0.65 -1.51 -6.42
#